data_AF-A0A8J2TUV7-F1
#
_entry.id   AF-A0A8J2TUV7-F1
#
_cell.length_a   1.000
_cell.length_b   1.000
_cell.length_c   1.000
_cell.angle_alpha   90.00
_cell.angle_beta   90.00
_cell.angle_gamma   90.00
#
_symmetry.space_group_name_H-M   'P 1'
#
loop_
_entity.id
_entity.type
_entity.pdbx_description
1 polymer ?
#
loop_
_entity_poly.entity_id
_entity_poly.type
_entity_poly.pdbx_seq_one_letter_code
_entity_poly.pdbx_strand_id
1 'polypeptide(L)' 'MAETKEKYPEADIVDYLHIGRETKGEQSIEKFKLWLRGPEREFGVFVDIVFETETEKVLSITFRKTDQ' A
#
# COMPACT_ATOMS: atom_id res chain seq x y z
N MET A 1 -4.68 4.00 4.89
CA MET A 1 -5.94 3.23 4.69
C MET A 1 -7.02 4.05 3.99
N ALA A 2 -7.19 5.34 4.30
CA ALA A 2 -8.17 6.20 3.61
C ALA A 2 -7.95 6.27 2.08
N GLU A 3 -6.71 6.45 1.61
CA GLU A 3 -6.39 6.52 0.18
C GLU A 3 -6.70 5.23 -0.60
N THR A 4 -6.55 4.06 0.03
CA THR A 4 -6.92 2.78 -0.60
C THR A 4 -8.44 2.68 -0.78
N LYS A 5 -9.21 3.14 0.21
CA LYS A 5 -10.68 3.12 0.17
C LYS A 5 -11.23 4.15 -0.81
N GLU A 6 -10.54 5.27 -1.02
CA GLU A 6 -10.86 6.24 -2.07
C GLU A 6 -10.64 5.64 -3.47
N LYS A 7 -9.56 4.87 -3.64
CA LYS A 7 -9.23 4.22 -4.91
C LYS A 7 -10.06 2.97 -5.21
N TYR A 8 -10.51 2.27 -4.17
CA TYR A 8 -11.38 1.10 -4.26
C TYR A 8 -12.58 1.24 -3.31
N PRO A 9 -13.54 2.14 -3.63
CA PRO A 9 -14.68 2.40 -2.75
C PRO A 9 -15.62 1.19 -2.61
N GLU A 10 -15.59 0.29 -3.60
CA GLU A 10 -16.40 -0.92 -3.67
C GLU A 10 -15.68 -2.18 -3.15
N ALA A 11 -14.45 -2.04 -2.64
CA ALA A 11 -13.68 -3.18 -2.12
C ALA A 11 -13.40 -3.01 -0.62
N ASP A 12 -13.62 -4.09 0.13
CA ASP A 12 -13.28 -4.14 1.54
C ASP A 12 -11.85 -4.61 1.74
N ILE A 13 -11.14 -3.99 2.69
CA ILE A 13 -9.80 -4.44 3.09
C ILE A 13 -9.99 -5.63 4.02
N VAL A 14 -9.65 -6.84 3.54
CA VAL A 14 -9.77 -8.08 4.32
C VAL A 14 -8.57 -8.24 5.24
N ASP A 15 -7.38 -7.99 4.70
CA ASP A 15 -6.13 -8.16 5.44
C ASP A 15 -5.04 -7.26 4.87
N TYR A 16 -3.98 -7.08 5.65
CA TYR A 16 -2.76 -6.42 5.21
C TYR A 16 -1.54 -7.15 5.76
N LEU A 17 -0.55 -7.33 4.89
CA LEU A 17 0.76 -7.85 5.22
C LEU A 17 1.77 -6.72 5.10
N HIS A 18 2.47 -6.44 6.20
CA HIS A 18 3.65 -5.61 6.16
C HIS A 18 4.82 -6.45 5.61
N ILE A 19 5.29 -6.12 4.41
CA ILE A 19 6.38 -6.85 3.74
C ILE A 19 7.72 -6.42 4.36
N GLY A 20 7.86 -5.13 4.63
CA GLY A 20 9.03 -4.57 5.27
C GLY A 20 9.36 -3.17 4.82
N ARG A 21 10.46 -2.65 5.36
CA ARG A 21 10.99 -1.32 5.10
C ARG A 21 12.35 -1.40 4.42
N GLU A 22 12.57 -0.55 3.44
CA GLU A 22 13.85 -0.36 2.78
C GLU A 22 14.29 1.10 2.90
N THR A 23 15.38 1.38 3.62
CA THR A 23 15.93 2.74 3.74
C THR A 23 17.04 2.96 2.72
N LYS A 24 16.93 4.05 1.96
CA LYS A 24 17.87 4.50 0.93
C LYS A 24 18.24 5.95 1.19
N GLY A 25 19.35 6.16 1.89
CA GLY A 25 19.82 7.50 2.26
C GLY A 25 18.78 8.23 3.11
N GLU A 26 18.36 9.41 2.65
CA GLU A 26 17.38 10.26 3.32
C GLU A 26 15.93 9.78 3.16
N GLN A 27 15.68 8.74 2.36
CA GLN A 27 14.34 8.23 2.09
C GLN A 27 14.18 6.80 2.60
N SER A 28 12.96 6.47 3.01
CA SER A 28 12.53 5.13 3.37
C SER A 28 11.34 4.71 2.53
N ILE A 29 11.31 3.43 2.18
CA ILE A 29 10.24 2.83 1.39
C ILE A 29 9.60 1.74 2.25
N GLU A 30 8.37 1.98 2.71
CA GLU A 30 7.55 0.98 3.39
C GLU A 30 6.75 0.21 2.34
N LYS A 31 6.80 -1.13 2.39
CA LYS A 31 6.11 -1.99 1.42
C LYS A 31 5.03 -2.79 2.12
N PHE A 32 3.80 -2.69 1.64
CA PHE A 32 2.64 -3.42 2.13
C PHE A 32 2.01 -4.24 1.02
N LYS A 33 1.42 -5.37 1.37
CA LYS A 33 0.49 -6.10 0.52
C LYS A 33 -0.88 -6.10 1.18
N LEU A 34 -1.84 -5.45 0.56
CA LEU A 34 -3.24 -5.45 0.96
C LEU A 34 -3.96 -6.59 0.23
N TRP A 35 -4.82 -7.30 0.95
CA TRP A 35 -5.83 -8.16 0.35
C TRP A 35 -7.16 -7.44 0.38
N LEU A 36 -7.68 -7.15 -0.81
CA LEU A 36 -8.97 -6.51 -1.00
C LEU A 36 -9.97 -7.53 -1.50
N ARG A 37 -11.18 -7.52 -0.93
CA ARG A 37 -12.32 -8.27 -1.43
C ARG A 37 -13.23 -7.32 -2.18
N GLY A 38 -13.18 -7.41 -3.51
CA GLY A 38 -14.15 -6.74 -4.37
C GLY A 38 -15.46 -7.52 -4.42
N PRO A 39 -16.45 -7.00 -5.15
CA PRO A 39 -17.77 -7.62 -5.26
C PRO A 39 -17.75 -9.01 -5.92
N GLU A 40 -16.83 -9.25 -6.86
CA GLU A 40 -16.75 -10.52 -7.61
C GLU A 40 -15.63 -11.45 -7.12
N ARG A 41 -14.51 -10.89 -6.64
CA ARG A 41 -13.34 -11.68 -6.22
C ARG A 41 -12.40 -10.89 -5.33
N GLU A 42 -11.52 -11.64 -4.66
CA GLU A 42 -10.40 -11.11 -3.90
C GLU A 42 -9.21 -10.84 -4.82
N PHE A 43 -8.47 -9.77 -4.52
CA PHE A 43 -7.26 -9.39 -5.25
C PHE A 43 -6.25 -8.73 -4.32
N GLY A 44 -4.97 -8.86 -4.70
CA GLY A 44 -3.89 -8.22 -3.97
C GLY A 44 -3.63 -6.81 -4.48
N VAL A 45 -3.22 -5.91 -3.58
CA VAL A 45 -2.67 -4.60 -3.93
C VAL A 45 -1.38 -4.39 -3.18
N PHE A 46 -0.28 -4.24 -3.90
CA PHE A 46 0.98 -3.78 -3.31
C PHE A 46 0.93 -2.26 -3.16
N VAL A 47 1.33 -1.80 -1.97
CA VAL A 47 1.42 -0.38 -1.64
C VAL A 47 2.85 -0.09 -1.21
N ASP A 48 3.52 0.75 -2.00
CA ASP A 48 4.85 1.24 -1.70
C ASP A 48 4.74 2.70 -1.27
N ILE A 49 5.08 2.98 -0.02
CA ILE A 49 5.06 4.33 0.57
C ILE A 49 6.49 4.82 0.66
N VAL A 50 6.83 5.84 -0.12
CA VAL A 50 8.13 6.52 -0.05
C VAL A 50 7.98 7.75 0.83
N PHE A 51 8.83 7.86 1.85
CA PHE A 51 8.82 8.96 2.81
C PHE A 51 10.24 9.37 3.20
N GLU A 52 10.41 10.62 3.62
CA GLU A 52 11.69 11.09 4.17
C GLU A 52 11.93 10.44 5.54
N THR A 53 13.11 9.84 5.74
CA THR A 53 13.46 9.09 6.94
C THR A 53 13.54 9.99 8.17
N GLU A 54 13.99 11.24 8.02
CA GLU A 54 14.19 12.17 9.14
C GLU A 54 12.90 12.85 9.59
N THR A 55 12.04 13.22 8.64
CA THR A 55 10.83 14.02 8.92
C THR A 55 9.54 13.19 8.85
N GLU A 56 9.65 11.92 8.45
CA GLU A 56 8.53 11.00 8.19
C GLU A 56 7.53 11.54 7.16
N LYS A 57 7.95 12.54 6.36
CA LYS A 57 7.11 13.18 5.38
C LYS A 57 6.89 12.25 4.19
N VAL A 58 5.64 11.89 3.93
CA VAL A 58 5.27 11.10 2.76
C VAL A 58 5.58 11.89 1.49
N LEU A 59 6.44 11.31 0.65
CA LEU A 59 6.84 11.86 -0.64
C LEU A 59 5.95 11.34 -1.76
N SER A 60 5.66 10.04 -1.75
CA SER A 60 4.84 9.39 -2.78
C SER A 60 4.27 8.07 -2.29
N ILE A 61 3.08 7.72 -2.77
CA ILE A 61 2.44 6.44 -2.52
C ILE A 61 2.09 5.81 -3.86
N THR A 62 2.62 4.60 -4.09
CA THR A 62 2.37 3.84 -5.32
C THR A 62 1.52 2.63 -5.00
N PHE A 63 0.46 2.43 -5.78
CA PHE A 63 -0.43 1.28 -5.68
C PHE A 63 -0.31 0.40 -6.93
N ARG A 64 0.01 -0.88 -6.76
CA ARG A 64 0.07 -1.87 -7.84
C ARG A 64 -0.93 -2.98 -7.58
N LYS A 65 -2.01 -3.00 -8.36
CA LYS A 65 -2.97 -4.11 -8.35
C LYS A 65 -2.32 -5.35 -8.94
N THR A 66 -2.48 -6.47 -8.27
CA THR A 66 -2.09 -7.79 -8.75
C THR A 66 -3.34 -8.65 -8.77
N ASP A 67 -3.63 -9.12 -9.97
CA ASP A 67 -4.64 -10.13 -10.23
C ASP A 67 -3.89 -11.46 -10.19
N GLN A 68 -4.26 -12.36 -9.27
CA GLN A 68 -3.67 -13.70 -9.18
C GLN A 68 -4.60 -14.71 -9.83
#